data_AF-A0A3D0C501-F1
#
_entry.id   AF-A0A3D0C501-F1
#
_cell.length_a   1.000
_cell.length_b   1.000
_cell.length_c   1.000
_cell.angle_alpha   90.00
_cell.angle_beta   90.00
_cell.angle_gamma   90.00
#
_symmetry.space_group_name_H-M   'P 1'
#
loop_
_entity.id
_entity.type
_entity.pdbx_description
1 polymer ?
#
loop_
_entity_poly.entity_id
_entity_poly.type
_entity_poly.pdbx_seq_one_letter_code
_entity_poly.pdbx_strand_id
1 'polypeptide(L)'
;VIFEALISAIFKSEAQNFNLTLKEVKKKLWLSINSDNDSFNQLNSRINFDLASYTIRQITNKHHASLNTFDNDDGSSQLVISFPLMALN
;
A
#
# COMPACT_ATOMS: atom_id res chain seq x y z
N VAL A 1 -7.91 -0.63 -3.93
CA VAL A 1 -6.57 -0.49 -3.32
C VAL A 1 -6.50 -1.14 -1.96
N ILE A 2 -7.29 -0.73 -0.95
CA ILE A 2 -7.28 -1.38 0.39
C ILE A 2 -7.53 -2.88 0.29
N PHE A 3 -8.65 -3.28 -0.33
CA PHE A 3 -9.02 -4.70 -0.47
C PHE A 3 -7.90 -5.51 -1.17
N GLU A 4 -7.41 -5.03 -2.31
CA GLU A 4 -6.31 -5.70 -3.03
C GLU A 4 -5.02 -5.82 -2.22
N ALA A 5 -4.66 -4.78 -1.45
CA ALA A 5 -3.46 -4.82 -0.62
C ALA A 5 -3.58 -5.87 0.48
N LEU A 6 -4.75 -5.98 1.13
CA LEU A 6 -5.01 -6.96 2.18
C LEU A 6 -5.04 -8.39 1.62
N ILE A 7 -5.76 -8.62 0.53
CA ILE A 7 -5.85 -9.94 -0.11
C ILE A 7 -4.48 -10.41 -0.60
N SER A 8 -3.71 -9.52 -1.23
CA SER A 8 -2.34 -9.82 -1.65
C SER A 8 -1.46 -10.19 -0.46
N ALA A 9 -1.56 -9.46 0.66
CA ALA A 9 -0.79 -9.76 1.87
C ALA A 9 -1.14 -11.13 2.45
N ILE A 10 -2.43 -11.43 2.62
CA ILE A 10 -2.92 -12.71 3.15
C ILE A 10 -2.40 -13.89 2.30
N PHE A 11 -2.52 -13.80 0.97
CA PHE A 11 -2.19 -14.94 0.11
C PHE A 11 -0.69 -15.09 -0.20
N LYS A 12 0.10 -14.03 -0.12
CA LYS A 12 1.52 -14.08 -0.53
C LYS A 12 2.52 -14.08 0.61
N SER A 13 2.11 -13.64 1.80
CA SER A 13 3.00 -13.50 2.94
C SER A 13 2.47 -14.16 4.20
N GLU A 14 1.34 -14.87 4.13
CA GLU A 14 0.69 -15.53 5.27
C GLU A 14 0.40 -14.58 6.45
N ALA A 15 0.26 -13.29 6.15
CA ALA A 15 -0.05 -12.25 7.12
C ALA A 15 -1.38 -12.53 7.83
N GLN A 16 -1.40 -12.34 9.15
CA GLN A 16 -2.55 -12.65 10.00
C GLN A 16 -3.13 -11.40 10.65
N ASN A 17 -2.27 -10.44 10.98
CA ASN A 17 -2.66 -9.23 11.68
C ASN A 17 -2.41 -7.99 10.82
N PHE A 18 -3.41 -7.12 10.79
CA PHE A 18 -3.35 -5.86 10.05
C PHE A 18 -3.78 -4.70 10.93
N ASN A 19 -3.11 -3.57 10.77
CA ASN A 19 -3.55 -2.29 11.34
C ASN A 19 -3.72 -1.28 10.21
N LEU A 20 -4.94 -0.75 10.06
CA LEU A 20 -5.26 0.29 9.08
C LEU A 20 -5.46 1.62 9.77
N THR A 21 -4.80 2.65 9.26
CA THR A 21 -5.02 4.03 9.67
C THR A 21 -5.38 4.87 8.45
N LEU A 22 -6.48 5.62 8.55
CA LEU A 22 -6.88 6.63 7.57
C LEU A 22 -6.95 7.99 8.27
N LYS A 23 -6.21 8.97 7.76
CA LYS A 23 -6.19 10.32 8.33
C LYS A 23 -5.88 11.37 7.27
N GLU A 24 -6.34 12.59 7.50
CA GLU A 24 -5.85 13.73 6.73
C GLU A 24 -4.50 14.20 7.29
N VAL A 25 -3.51 14.37 6.41
CA VAL A 25 -2.21 14.97 6.73
C VAL A 25 -1.80 15.90 5.60
N LYS A 26 -1.59 17.19 5.90
CA LYS A 26 -1.10 18.19 4.93
C LYS A 26 -1.91 18.20 3.62
N LYS A 27 -3.25 18.27 3.70
CA LYS A 27 -4.18 18.24 2.55
C LYS A 27 -4.10 16.97 1.69
N LYS A 28 -3.68 15.86 2.28
CA LYS A 28 -3.69 14.54 1.65
C LYS A 28 -4.43 13.56 2.54
N LEU A 29 -5.23 12.69 1.93
CA LEU A 29 -5.76 11.51 2.59
C LEU A 29 -4.64 10.47 2.68
N TRP A 30 -4.15 10.21 3.89
CA TRP A 30 -3.12 9.21 4.17
C TRP A 30 -3.77 7.92 4.62
N LEU A 31 -3.53 6.87 3.86
CA LEU A 31 -3.82 5.48 4.21
C LEU A 31 -2.50 4.80 4.58
N SER A 32 -2.43 4.23 5.77
CA SER A 32 -1.36 3.31 6.18
C SER A 32 -1.98 1.94 6.46
N ILE A 33 -1.37 0.90 5.90
CA ILE A 33 -1.69 -0.51 6.18
C ILE A 33 -0.41 -1.13 6.71
N ASN A 34 -0.40 -1.55 7.97
CA ASN A 34 0.66 -2.36 8.54
C ASN A 34 0.24 -3.82 8.51
N SER A 35 1.18 -4.70 8.21
CA SER A 35 1.04 -6.14 8.30
C SER A 35 2.16 -6.70 9.18
N ASP A 36 1.86 -7.76 9.93
CA ASP A 36 2.81 -8.48 10.77
C ASP A 36 3.89 -9.26 10.01
N ASN A 37 3.81 -9.34 8.67
CA ASN A 37 4.79 -10.01 7.82
C ASN A 37 5.31 -9.08 6.70
N ASP A 38 6.31 -9.54 5.96
CA ASP A 38 6.78 -8.91 4.71
C ASP A 38 5.77 -9.14 3.57
N SER A 39 4.80 -8.24 3.48
CA SER A 39 3.62 -8.37 2.63
C SER A 39 3.64 -7.49 1.39
N PHE A 40 4.46 -6.43 1.39
CA PHE A 40 4.34 -5.33 0.44
C PHE A 40 5.57 -5.15 -0.45
N ASN A 41 6.64 -5.90 -0.26
CA ASN A 41 7.87 -5.82 -1.07
C ASN A 41 7.63 -5.90 -2.60
N GLN A 42 6.62 -6.66 -3.05
CA GLN A 42 6.28 -6.84 -4.46
C GLN A 42 5.68 -5.57 -5.08
N LEU A 43 5.07 -4.68 -4.29
CA LEU A 43 4.47 -3.44 -4.78
C LEU A 43 5.49 -2.45 -5.32
N ASN A 44 6.79 -2.63 -5.02
CA ASN A 44 7.90 -1.86 -5.60
C ASN A 44 8.65 -2.62 -6.71
N SER A 45 8.44 -3.93 -6.87
CA SER A 45 9.15 -4.72 -7.86
C SER A 45 8.72 -4.39 -9.29
N ARG A 46 9.68 -4.04 -10.16
CA ARG A 46 9.45 -3.84 -11.61
C ARG A 46 9.55 -5.13 -12.42
N ILE A 47 10.00 -6.22 -11.79
CA ILE A 47 10.34 -7.49 -12.44
C ILE A 47 9.32 -8.58 -12.07
N ASN A 48 8.95 -8.67 -10.78
CA ASN A 48 7.91 -9.58 -10.31
C ASN A 48 6.57 -8.86 -10.38
N PHE A 49 5.80 -9.15 -11.42
CA PHE A 49 4.55 -8.48 -11.75
C PHE A 49 3.38 -9.40 -11.47
N ASP A 50 2.49 -8.99 -10.59
CA ASP A 50 1.20 -9.64 -10.38
C ASP A 50 0.05 -8.64 -10.56
N LEU A 51 -1.15 -9.16 -10.80
CA LEU A 51 -2.31 -8.32 -11.14
C LEU A 51 -2.72 -7.39 -10.00
N ALA A 52 -2.56 -7.79 -8.74
CA ALA A 52 -2.90 -6.95 -7.60
C ALA A 52 -1.93 -5.77 -7.48
N SER A 53 -0.62 -6.02 -7.60
CA SER A 53 0.40 -4.97 -7.59
C SER A 53 0.25 -4.00 -8.77
N TYR A 54 -0.07 -4.50 -9.97
CA TYR A 54 -0.43 -3.66 -11.11
C TYR A 54 -1.67 -2.79 -10.86
N THR A 55 -2.75 -3.39 -10.38
CA THR A 55 -4.02 -2.70 -10.15
C THR A 55 -3.87 -1.58 -9.12
N ILE A 56 -3.16 -1.85 -8.02
CA ILE A 56 -2.85 -0.84 -7.00
C ILE A 56 -2.08 0.33 -7.64
N ARG A 57 -1.03 0.06 -8.42
CA ARG A 57 -0.24 1.10 -9.11
C ARG A 57 -1.07 1.92 -10.09
N GLN A 58 -1.96 1.28 -10.86
CA GLN A 58 -2.81 1.99 -11.81
C GLN A 58 -3.78 2.94 -11.12
N ILE A 59 -4.40 2.50 -10.02
CA ILE A 59 -5.29 3.36 -9.25
C ILE A 59 -4.51 4.51 -8.60
N THR A 60 -3.35 4.25 -7.99
CA THR A 60 -2.55 5.32 -7.38
C THR A 60 -2.07 6.33 -8.41
N ASN A 61 -1.62 5.87 -9.59
CA ASN A 61 -1.19 6.76 -10.67
C ASN A 61 -2.36 7.60 -11.21
N LYS A 62 -3.52 6.98 -11.46
CA LYS A 62 -4.73 7.68 -11.94
C LYS A 62 -5.16 8.82 -11.01
N HIS A 63 -4.96 8.65 -9.71
CA HIS A 63 -5.37 9.62 -8.70
C HIS A 63 -4.21 10.48 -8.16
N HIS A 64 -3.07 10.51 -8.86
CA HIS A 64 -1.88 11.27 -8.48
C HIS A 64 -1.44 11.02 -7.02
N ALA A 65 -1.64 9.79 -6.56
CA ALA A 65 -1.29 9.37 -5.23
C ALA A 65 0.17 8.94 -5.16
N SER A 66 0.83 9.20 -4.03
CA SER A 66 2.12 8.55 -3.75
C SER A 66 1.88 7.17 -3.14
N LEU A 67 2.69 6.20 -3.52
CA LEU A 67 2.71 4.87 -2.92
C LEU A 67 4.13 4.57 -2.44
N ASN A 68 4.26 4.19 -1.17
CA ASN A 68 5.53 3.79 -0.56
C ASN A 68 5.32 2.52 0.25
N THR A 69 6.33 1.67 0.30
CA THR A 69 6.37 0.51 1.19
C THR A 69 7.60 0.61 2.08
N PHE A 70 7.48 0.11 3.30
CA PHE A 70 8.55 0.09 4.30
C PHE A 70 8.61 -1.31 4.89
N ASP A 71 9.83 -1.84 4.99
CA ASP A 71 10.10 -3.07 5.72
C ASP A 71 10.62 -2.65 7.10
N ASN A 72 10.09 -3.26 8.15
CA ASN A 72 10.47 -2.96 9.53
C ASN A 72 11.47 -4.02 10.02
N ASP A 73 12.33 -3.65 10.97
CA ASP A 73 13.38 -4.55 11.50
C ASP A 73 12.82 -5.79 12.22
N ASP A 74 11.55 -5.77 12.62
CA ASP A 74 10.84 -6.88 13.27
C ASP A 74 10.20 -7.87 12.26
N GLY A 75 10.44 -7.70 10.96
CA GLY A 75 9.90 -8.53 9.89
C GLY A 75 8.48 -8.15 9.46
N SER A 76 7.88 -7.14 10.09
CA SER A 76 6.61 -6.56 9.68
C SER A 76 6.81 -5.59 8.50
N SER A 77 5.74 -5.24 7.80
CA SER A 77 5.82 -4.29 6.69
C SER A 77 4.67 -3.30 6.69
N GLN A 78 4.90 -2.15 6.06
CA GLN A 78 3.93 -1.08 5.95
C GLN A 78 3.75 -0.62 4.50
N LEU A 79 2.51 -0.46 4.07
CA LEU A 79 2.11 0.24 2.86
C LEU A 79 1.53 1.61 3.22
N VAL A 80 2.11 2.68 2.67
CA VAL A 80 1.60 4.05 2.82
C VAL A 80 1.19 4.62 1.47
N ILE A 81 -0.06 5.04 1.37
CA ILE A 81 -0.62 5.69 0.19
C ILE A 81 -1.15 7.06 0.59
N SER A 82 -0.75 8.10 -0.15
CA SER A 82 -1.27 9.45 0.08
C SER A 82 -1.96 10.00 -1.17
N PHE A 83 -3.26 10.28 -1.06
CA PHE A 83 -4.07 10.87 -2.12
C PHE A 83 -4.19 12.38 -1.89
N PRO A 84 -3.94 13.24 -2.88
CA PRO A 84 -4.21 14.67 -2.73
C PRO A 84 -5.72 14.91 -2.56
N LEU A 85 -6.12 15.74 -1.59
CA LEU A 85 -7.54 16.10 -1.37
C LEU A 85 -8.06 17.15 -2.37
N MET A 86 -7.16 17.78 -3.13
CA MET A 86 -7.49 18.72 -4.20
C MET A 86 -6.92 18.19 -5.50
N ALA A 87 -7.65 18.37 -6.61
CA ALA A 87 -7.09 18.14 -7.93
C ALA A 87 -5.87 19.04 -8.12
N LEU A 88 -4.75 18.46 -8.59
CA LEU A 88 -3.67 19.25 -9.16
C LEU A 88 -4.23 19.84 -10.46
N ASN A 89 -4.55 21.13 -10.46
CA ASN A 89 -4.93 21.87 -11.65
C ASN A 89 -3.75 21.94 -12.64
#